data_AF-A0A9W8BAG8-F1
#
_entry.id   AF-A0A9W8BAG8-F1
#
_cell.length_a   1.000
_cell.length_b   1.000
_cell.length_c   1.000
_cell.angle_alpha   90.00
_cell.angle_beta   90.00
_cell.angle_gamma   90.00
#
_symmetry.space_group_name_H-M   'P 1'
#
loop_
_entity.id
_entity.type
_entity.pdbx_description
1 polymer ?
#
loop_
_entity_poly.entity_id
_entity_poly.type
_entity_poly.pdbx_seq_one_letter_code
_entity_poly.pdbx_strand_id
1 'polypeptide(L)'
;MSEYLANELSKLGIDDEAIVEYCVGLLEDTNMDDEEKQEAIAGYLEATNEHDFAAVVIKAIELLAEDRVQQEMSAQEQAKLALRRAQEKEREELLRDARNVNASASTAARQLTAEERRQRERVLKAYDYAAPEIVEGANGEAELVYREQAAGGSGDQQGLERNVNAQIVADKERAQREANRAAHQKKTEREKELLERDKLRKEKEKRRTMKTEKRRM
;
A
#
# COMPACT_ATOMS: atom_id res chain seq x y z
N MET A 1 -3.66 30.98 21.12
CA MET A 1 -4.23 30.86 22.48
C MET A 1 -3.65 31.87 23.48
N SER A 2 -2.35 31.84 23.75
CA SER A 2 -1.67 32.76 24.67
C SER A 2 -1.91 34.24 24.36
N GLU A 3 -1.85 34.63 23.08
CA GLU A 3 -2.11 36.00 22.63
C GLU A 3 -3.54 36.48 22.92
N TYR A 4 -4.53 35.59 22.86
CA TYR A 4 -5.93 35.94 23.16
C TYR A 4 -6.09 36.27 24.64
N LEU A 5 -5.62 35.37 25.51
CA LEU A 5 -5.67 35.58 26.96
C LEU A 5 -4.86 36.81 27.39
N ALA A 6 -3.65 36.99 26.86
CA ALA A 6 -2.84 38.17 27.17
C ALA A 6 -3.58 39.49 26.83
N ASN A 7 -4.21 39.57 25.66
CA ASN A 7 -4.96 40.77 25.27
C ASN A 7 -6.21 41.00 26.11
N GLU A 8 -6.99 39.95 26.41
CA GLU A 8 -8.22 40.10 27.20
C GLU A 8 -7.94 40.38 28.68
N LEU A 9 -6.92 39.73 29.25
CA LEU A 9 -6.50 39.96 30.64
C LEU A 9 -5.88 41.35 30.80
N SER A 10 -5.09 41.82 29.83
CA SER A 10 -4.51 43.17 29.84
C SER A 10 -5.59 44.27 29.84
N LYS A 11 -6.68 44.08 29.08
CA LYS A 11 -7.84 45.00 29.10
C LYS A 11 -8.53 45.08 30.48
N LEU A 12 -8.46 44.01 31.25
CA LEU A 12 -9.03 43.90 32.59
C LEU A 12 -8.01 44.26 33.69
N GLY A 13 -6.82 44.74 33.32
CA GLY A 13 -5.80 45.21 34.26
C GLY A 13 -4.83 44.13 34.75
N ILE A 14 -4.84 42.94 34.14
CA ILE A 14 -3.89 41.86 34.44
C ILE A 14 -2.90 41.76 33.27
N ASP A 15 -1.73 42.37 33.43
CA ASP A 15 -0.62 42.31 32.46
C ASP A 15 0.56 41.54 33.07
N ASP A 16 0.32 40.25 33.38
CA ASP A 16 1.32 39.35 33.92
C ASP A 16 1.41 38.09 33.04
N GLU A 17 2.56 37.92 32.40
CA GLU A 17 2.85 36.78 31.51
C GLU A 17 2.80 35.44 32.26
N ALA A 18 3.18 35.40 33.54
CA ALA A 18 3.13 34.18 34.34
C ALA A 18 1.68 33.75 34.63
N ILE A 19 0.77 34.71 34.81
CA ILE A 19 -0.67 34.43 34.96
C ILE A 19 -1.22 33.87 33.65
N VAL A 20 -0.87 34.48 32.51
CA VAL A 20 -1.28 33.99 31.19
C VAL A 20 -0.79 32.57 30.94
N GLU A 21 0.50 32.28 31.21
CA GLU A 21 1.09 30.95 31.02
C GLU A 21 0.41 29.90 31.92
N TYR A 22 0.12 30.25 33.19
CA TYR A 22 -0.60 29.36 34.10
C TYR A 22 -2.02 29.05 33.61
N CYS A 23 -2.77 30.06 33.18
CA CYS A 23 -4.10 29.88 32.61
C CYS A 23 -4.07 29.03 31.34
N VAL A 24 -3.10 29.24 30.46
CA VAL A 24 -2.90 28.41 29.26
C VAL A 24 -2.60 26.96 29.66
N GLY A 25 -1.72 26.74 30.64
CA GLY A 25 -1.41 25.39 31.12
C GLY A 25 -2.62 24.64 31.67
N LEU A 26 -3.50 25.34 32.39
CA LEU A 26 -4.79 24.79 32.85
C LEU A 26 -5.74 24.46 31.71
N LEU A 27 -5.82 25.31 30.68
CA LEU A 27 -6.69 25.08 29.52
C LEU A 27 -6.23 23.88 28.69
N GLU A 28 -4.92 23.69 28.57
CA GLU A 28 -4.32 22.58 27.84
C GLU A 28 -4.36 21.25 28.60
N ASP A 29 -4.61 21.25 29.92
CA ASP A 29 -4.69 20.03 30.71
C ASP A 29 -5.84 19.13 30.22
N THR A 30 -5.53 17.89 29.85
CA THR A 30 -6.52 16.92 29.37
C THR A 30 -7.22 16.15 30.49
N ASN A 31 -6.80 16.34 31.75
CA ASN A 31 -7.35 15.63 32.90
C ASN A 31 -8.52 16.35 33.57
N MET A 32 -8.78 17.61 33.20
CA MET A 32 -9.88 18.41 33.72
C MET A 32 -10.95 18.60 32.65
N ASP A 33 -12.21 18.56 33.06
CA ASP A 33 -13.33 18.85 32.19
C ASP A 33 -13.44 20.37 31.94
N ASP A 34 -14.11 20.78 30.86
CA ASP A 34 -14.18 22.20 30.47
C ASP A 34 -14.89 23.07 31.53
N GLU A 35 -15.86 22.51 32.25
CA GLU A 35 -16.52 23.16 33.38
C GLU A 35 -15.56 23.36 34.57
N GLU A 36 -14.75 22.34 34.89
CA GLU A 36 -13.75 22.42 35.96
C GLU A 36 -12.64 23.42 35.62
N LYS A 37 -12.22 23.47 34.36
CA LYS A 37 -11.25 24.46 33.86
C LYS A 37 -11.81 25.87 33.98
N GLN A 38 -13.06 26.05 33.59
CA GLN A 38 -13.73 27.34 33.70
C GLN A 38 -13.74 27.81 35.15
N GLU A 39 -14.21 26.97 36.09
CA GLU A 39 -14.27 27.30 37.50
C GLU A 39 -12.89 27.56 38.10
N ALA A 40 -11.89 26.73 37.78
CA ALA A 40 -10.53 26.86 38.31
C ALA A 40 -9.85 28.17 37.85
N ILE A 41 -9.96 28.49 36.55
CA ILE A 41 -9.34 29.68 35.97
C ILE A 41 -10.11 30.94 36.39
N ALA A 42 -11.44 30.93 36.31
CA ALA A 42 -12.26 32.06 36.73
C ALA A 42 -12.04 32.35 38.23
N GLY A 43 -12.06 31.33 39.09
CA GLY A 43 -11.82 31.49 40.52
C GLY A 43 -10.41 32.00 40.86
N TYR A 44 -9.38 31.58 40.09
CA TYR A 44 -8.02 32.10 40.27
C TYR A 44 -7.90 33.57 39.86
N LEU A 45 -8.52 33.96 38.74
CA LEU A 45 -8.50 35.34 38.25
C LEU A 45 -9.35 36.28 39.11
N GLU A 46 -10.51 35.82 39.56
CA GLU A 46 -11.40 36.55 40.49
C GLU A 46 -10.74 36.78 41.86
N ALA A 47 -9.92 35.84 42.32
CA ALA A 47 -9.13 36.02 43.55
C ALA A 47 -8.06 37.11 43.40
N THR A 48 -7.60 37.36 42.17
CA THR A 48 -6.57 38.35 41.85
C THR A 48 -7.19 39.72 41.52
N ASN A 49 -8.42 39.74 41.00
CA ASN A 49 -9.08 40.95 40.53
C ASN A 49 -10.62 40.81 40.62
N GLU A 50 -11.35 41.85 40.98
CA GLU A 50 -12.81 41.80 41.24
C GLU A 50 -13.69 41.76 39.96
N HIS A 51 -13.13 41.35 38.82
CA HIS A 51 -13.82 41.28 37.54
C HIS A 51 -14.39 39.87 37.28
N ASP A 52 -15.49 39.80 36.53
CA ASP A 52 -16.03 38.54 36.02
C ASP A 52 -15.24 38.09 34.78
N PHE A 53 -14.54 36.96 34.90
CA PHE A 53 -13.73 36.39 33.83
C PHE A 53 -14.39 35.20 33.12
N ALA A 54 -15.61 34.80 33.51
CA ALA A 54 -16.27 33.61 32.98
C ALA A 54 -16.41 33.66 31.45
N ALA A 55 -16.81 34.81 30.90
CA ALA A 55 -16.97 35.00 29.45
C ALA A 55 -15.63 34.88 28.68
N VAL A 56 -14.53 35.39 29.26
CA VAL A 56 -13.19 35.32 28.65
C VAL A 56 -12.72 33.87 28.61
N VAL A 57 -12.92 33.13 29.70
CA VAL A 57 -12.49 31.73 29.84
C VAL A 57 -13.33 30.80 28.94
N ILE A 58 -14.65 30.99 28.89
CA ILE A 58 -15.52 30.25 27.97
C ILE A 58 -15.05 30.44 26.53
N LYS A 59 -14.79 31.69 26.11
CA LYS A 59 -14.36 31.95 24.75
C LYS A 59 -12.96 31.40 24.45
N ALA A 60 -12.09 31.38 25.45
CA ALA A 60 -10.79 30.73 25.40
C ALA A 60 -10.92 29.21 25.15
N ILE A 61 -11.82 28.53 25.86
CA ILE A 61 -12.10 27.10 25.67
C ILE A 61 -12.64 26.83 24.25
N GLU A 62 -13.59 27.65 23.78
CA GLU A 62 -14.14 27.54 22.42
C GLU A 62 -13.04 27.65 21.34
N LEU A 63 -12.17 28.66 21.46
CA LEU A 63 -11.06 28.87 20.52
C LEU A 63 -10.09 27.69 20.51
N LEU A 64 -9.80 27.12 21.68
CA LEU A 64 -8.94 25.95 21.80
C LEU A 64 -9.57 24.71 21.15
N ALA A 65 -10.89 24.55 21.26
CA ALA A 65 -11.63 23.48 20.60
C ALA A 65 -11.63 23.65 19.07
N GLU A 66 -11.85 24.88 18.57
CA GLU A 66 -11.78 25.20 17.14
C GLU A 66 -10.37 24.92 16.56
N ASP A 67 -9.32 25.35 17.25
CA ASP A 67 -7.93 25.11 16.85
C ASP A 67 -7.60 23.62 16.78
N ARG A 68 -8.10 22.81 17.74
CA ARG A 68 -7.93 21.36 17.72
C ARG A 68 -8.60 20.72 16.51
N VAL A 69 -9.85 21.07 16.22
CA VAL A 69 -10.57 20.56 15.04
C VAL A 69 -9.83 20.94 13.76
N GLN A 70 -9.34 22.17 13.66
CA GLN A 70 -8.61 22.64 12.49
C GLN A 70 -7.27 21.90 12.31
N GLN A 71 -6.54 21.65 13.40
CA GLN A 71 -5.32 20.86 13.38
C GLN A 71 -5.58 19.42 12.92
N GLU A 72 -6.62 18.78 13.45
CA GLU A 72 -7.01 17.42 13.03
C GLU A 72 -7.38 17.35 11.54
N MET A 73 -8.17 18.30 11.06
CA MET A 73 -8.55 18.39 9.65
C MET A 73 -7.32 18.56 8.74
N SER A 74 -6.41 19.48 9.10
CA SER A 74 -5.18 19.70 8.35
C SER A 74 -4.26 18.48 8.35
N ALA A 75 -4.16 17.77 9.48
CA ALA A 75 -3.38 16.55 9.60
C ALA A 75 -3.96 15.41 8.74
N GLN A 76 -5.30 15.28 8.72
CA GLN A 76 -5.98 14.32 7.85
C GLN A 76 -5.76 14.61 6.36
N GLU A 77 -5.83 15.88 5.95
CA GLU A 77 -5.56 16.29 4.58
C GLU A 77 -4.12 16.00 4.16
N GLN A 78 -3.14 16.31 5.03
CA GLN A 78 -1.74 16.01 4.79
C GLN A 78 -1.48 14.49 4.69
N ALA A 79 -2.09 13.70 5.58
CA ALA A 79 -1.98 12.25 5.55
C ALA A 79 -2.56 11.67 4.25
N LYS A 80 -3.72 12.18 3.80
CA LYS A 80 -4.35 11.79 2.53
C LYS A 80 -3.50 12.15 1.32
N LEU A 81 -2.87 13.33 1.32
CA LEU A 81 -1.96 13.76 0.26
C LEU A 81 -0.69 12.89 0.23
N ALA A 82 -0.12 12.58 1.39
CA ALA A 82 1.05 11.72 1.51
C ALA A 82 0.77 10.30 1.00
N LEU A 83 -0.40 9.74 1.33
CA LEU A 83 -0.84 8.44 0.84
C LEU A 83 -0.98 8.43 -0.69
N ARG A 84 -1.60 9.46 -1.27
CA ARG A 84 -1.71 9.59 -2.74
C ARG A 84 -0.36 9.65 -3.42
N ARG A 85 0.58 10.44 -2.88
CA ARG A 85 1.95 10.53 -3.40
C ARG A 85 2.70 9.19 -3.29
N ALA A 86 2.50 8.44 -2.22
CA ALA A 86 3.09 7.12 -2.07
C ALA A 86 2.54 6.14 -3.11
N GLN A 87 1.22 6.14 -3.33
CA GLN A 87 0.56 5.31 -4.34
C GLN A 87 1.02 5.67 -5.77
N GLU A 88 1.19 6.95 -6.07
CA GLU A 88 1.70 7.39 -7.38
C GLU A 88 3.13 6.90 -7.61
N LYS A 89 4.02 7.02 -6.61
CA LYS A 89 5.39 6.49 -6.69
C LYS A 89 5.42 4.98 -6.88
N GLU A 90 4.64 4.23 -6.11
CA GLU A 90 4.54 2.77 -6.23
C GLU A 90 4.05 2.38 -7.63
N ARG A 91 3.05 3.09 -8.16
CA ARG A 91 2.56 2.87 -9.53
C ARG A 91 3.63 3.16 -10.58
N GLU A 92 4.40 4.23 -10.42
CA GLU A 92 5.48 4.59 -11.32
C GLU A 92 6.60 3.54 -11.30
N GLU A 93 6.97 3.04 -10.12
CA GLU A 93 7.95 1.96 -9.94
C GLU A 93 7.48 0.67 -10.63
N LEU A 94 6.23 0.25 -10.43
CA LEU A 94 5.66 -0.92 -11.09
C LEU A 94 5.65 -0.77 -12.63
N LEU A 95 5.33 0.42 -13.14
CA LEU A 95 5.39 0.70 -14.58
C LEU A 95 6.82 0.64 -15.12
N ARG A 96 7.79 1.16 -14.35
CA ARG A 96 9.21 1.10 -14.69
C ARG A 96 9.71 -0.34 -14.73
N ASP A 97 9.36 -1.15 -13.74
CA ASP A 97 9.73 -2.56 -13.68
C ASP A 97 9.09 -3.36 -14.82
N ALA A 98 7.81 -3.13 -15.11
CA ALA A 98 7.14 -3.74 -16.26
C ALA A 98 7.81 -3.37 -17.59
N ARG A 99 8.26 -2.12 -17.74
CA ARG A 99 9.00 -1.66 -18.92
C ARG A 99 10.38 -2.33 -19.02
N ASN A 100 11.08 -2.47 -17.91
CA ASN A 100 12.40 -3.14 -17.86
C ASN A 100 12.29 -4.64 -18.19
N VAL A 101 11.27 -5.32 -17.65
CA VAL A 101 11.00 -6.73 -17.96
C VAL A 101 10.69 -6.90 -19.44
N ASN A 102 9.82 -6.08 -20.02
CA ASN A 102 9.55 -6.13 -21.46
C ASN A 102 10.78 -5.81 -22.33
N ALA A 103 11.61 -4.84 -21.93
CA ALA A 103 12.86 -4.53 -22.63
C ALA A 103 13.82 -5.72 -22.61
N SER A 104 14.03 -6.34 -21.44
CA SER A 104 14.88 -7.53 -21.29
C SER A 104 14.37 -8.75 -22.05
N ALA A 105 13.04 -8.95 -22.11
CA ALA A 105 12.43 -10.02 -22.90
C ALA A 105 12.66 -9.81 -24.41
N SER A 106 12.60 -8.56 -24.89
CA SER A 106 12.86 -8.23 -26.30
C SER A 106 14.34 -8.39 -26.70
N THR A 107 15.27 -8.14 -25.78
CA THR A 107 16.71 -8.32 -26.01
C THR A 107 17.14 -9.77 -25.88
N ALA A 108 16.54 -10.53 -24.95
CA ALA A 108 16.79 -11.96 -24.80
C ALA A 108 16.23 -12.78 -25.98
N ALA A 109 15.11 -12.36 -26.56
CA ALA A 109 14.52 -13.01 -27.74
C ALA A 109 15.31 -12.82 -29.05
N ARG A 110 16.43 -12.07 -29.05
CA ARG A 110 17.18 -11.74 -30.28
C ARG A 110 18.59 -12.33 -30.37
N GLN A 111 19.08 -12.99 -29.33
CA GLN A 111 20.38 -13.66 -29.39
C GLN A 111 20.19 -15.17 -29.61
N LEU A 112 19.76 -15.56 -30.82
CA LEU A 112 19.87 -16.96 -31.24
C LEU A 112 21.34 -17.36 -31.17
N THR A 113 21.61 -18.44 -30.42
CA THR A 113 22.94 -19.06 -30.37
C THR A 113 23.36 -19.53 -31.77
N ALA A 114 24.66 -19.72 -31.99
CA ALA A 114 25.17 -20.13 -33.30
C ALA A 114 24.55 -21.45 -33.79
N GLU A 115 24.20 -22.35 -32.88
CA GLU A 115 23.55 -23.62 -33.18
C GLU A 115 22.08 -23.46 -33.55
N GLU A 116 21.32 -22.66 -32.80
CA GLU A 116 19.91 -22.37 -33.11
C GLU A 116 19.77 -21.60 -34.44
N ARG A 117 20.74 -20.72 -34.75
CA ARG A 117 20.80 -20.03 -36.05
C ARG A 117 21.01 -21.02 -37.20
N ARG A 118 21.92 -21.97 -37.03
CA ARG A 118 22.17 -23.04 -38.02
C ARG A 118 20.96 -23.96 -38.19
N GLN A 119 20.25 -24.28 -37.10
CA GLN A 119 19.02 -25.07 -37.18
C GLN A 119 17.91 -24.31 -37.91
N ARG A 120 17.74 -23.01 -37.60
CA ARG A 120 16.80 -22.14 -38.31
C ARG A 120 17.13 -22.05 -39.81
N GLU A 121 18.40 -21.86 -40.17
CA GLU A 121 18.84 -21.83 -41.57
C GLU A 121 18.63 -23.18 -42.27
N ARG A 122 18.88 -24.30 -41.58
CA ARG A 122 18.63 -25.64 -42.12
C ARG A 122 17.15 -25.87 -42.41
N VAL A 123 16.28 -25.47 -41.49
CA VAL A 123 14.83 -25.55 -41.68
C VAL A 123 14.39 -24.62 -42.80
N LEU A 124 14.86 -23.36 -42.81
CA LEU A 124 14.55 -22.42 -43.90
C LEU A 124 14.92 -23.00 -45.26
N LYS A 125 16.10 -23.61 -45.37
CA LYS A 125 16.60 -24.23 -46.60
C LYS A 125 15.78 -25.47 -47.01
N ALA A 126 15.24 -26.22 -46.05
CA ALA A 126 14.37 -27.35 -46.34
C ALA A 126 13.00 -26.93 -46.91
N TYR A 127 12.55 -25.69 -46.60
CA TYR A 127 11.31 -25.10 -47.09
C TYR A 127 11.54 -24.05 -48.19
N ASP A 128 12.79 -23.79 -48.57
CA ASP A 128 13.15 -22.93 -49.68
C ASP A 128 12.85 -23.70 -50.97
N TYR A 129 11.62 -23.56 -51.46
CA TYR A 129 11.23 -24.11 -52.75
C TYR A 129 12.14 -23.50 -53.81
N ALA A 130 12.97 -24.33 -54.45
CA ALA A 130 13.79 -23.90 -55.57
C ALA A 130 12.88 -23.19 -56.57
N ALA A 131 13.17 -21.91 -56.85
CA ALA A 131 12.42 -21.12 -57.80
C ALA A 131 12.26 -21.91 -59.10
N PRO A 132 11.04 -21.97 -59.68
CA PRO A 132 10.81 -22.75 -60.90
C PRO A 132 11.75 -22.27 -62.00
N GLU A 133 12.44 -23.22 -62.63
CA GLU A 133 13.31 -22.96 -63.76
C GLU A 133 12.42 -22.71 -64.98
N ILE A 134 12.45 -21.49 -65.53
CA ILE A 134 11.69 -21.14 -66.71
C ILE A 134 12.47 -21.66 -67.92
N VAL A 135 11.95 -22.69 -68.56
CA VAL A 135 12.53 -23.24 -69.79
C VAL A 135 11.64 -22.82 -70.95
N GLU A 136 12.22 -22.16 -71.96
CA GLU A 136 11.50 -21.82 -73.19
C GLU A 136 11.33 -23.08 -74.05
N GLY A 137 10.09 -23.52 -74.22
CA GLY A 137 9.76 -24.63 -75.11
C GLY A 137 9.96 -24.23 -76.58
N ALA A 138 10.08 -25.23 -77.47
CA ALA A 138 10.33 -25.04 -78.91
C ALA A 138 9.25 -24.20 -79.65
N ASN A 139 8.14 -23.88 -79.00
CA ASN A 139 7.04 -23.09 -79.53
C ASN A 139 6.99 -21.65 -78.97
N GLY A 140 7.99 -21.22 -78.18
CA GLY A 140 8.06 -19.86 -77.63
C GLY A 140 7.15 -19.61 -76.42
N GLU A 141 6.53 -20.64 -75.84
CA GLU A 141 5.79 -20.55 -74.59
C GLU A 141 6.71 -20.92 -73.41
N ALA A 142 6.72 -20.08 -72.37
CA ALA A 142 7.52 -20.26 -71.17
C ALA A 142 6.81 -21.22 -70.21
N GLU A 143 7.36 -22.42 -70.01
CA GLU A 143 6.81 -23.42 -69.10
C GLU A 143 7.58 -23.42 -67.76
N LEU A 144 6.83 -23.41 -66.65
CA LEU A 144 7.39 -23.40 -65.29
C LEU A 144 7.60 -24.84 -64.81
N VAL A 145 8.84 -25.33 -64.86
CA VAL A 145 9.16 -26.69 -64.39
C VAL A 145 9.58 -26.63 -62.91
N TYR A 146 8.73 -27.19 -62.04
CA TYR A 146 9.05 -27.37 -60.63
C TYR A 146 9.85 -28.66 -60.46
N ARG A 147 11.07 -28.57 -59.91
CA ARG A 147 11.90 -29.74 -59.61
C ARG A 147 11.38 -30.41 -58.33
N GLU A 148 10.57 -31.46 -58.47
CA GLU A 148 10.15 -32.28 -57.32
C GLU A 148 11.36 -33.01 -56.73
N GLN A 149 11.87 -32.55 -55.58
CA GLN A 149 12.73 -33.39 -54.75
C GLN A 149 11.85 -34.43 -54.07
N ALA A 150 12.17 -35.70 -54.31
CA ALA A 150 11.47 -36.85 -53.74
C ALA A 150 11.18 -36.64 -52.25
N ALA A 151 9.90 -36.43 -51.94
CA ALA A 151 9.39 -36.40 -50.58
C ALA A 151 9.51 -37.83 -50.01
N GLY A 152 10.62 -38.11 -49.35
CA GLY A 152 10.81 -39.29 -48.51
C GLY A 152 9.88 -39.21 -47.31
N GLY A 153 8.62 -39.60 -47.51
CA GLY A 153 7.64 -39.81 -46.45
C GLY A 153 7.99 -41.07 -45.66
N SER A 154 8.83 -40.95 -44.64
CA SER A 154 8.86 -41.91 -43.53
C SER A 154 8.16 -41.27 -42.34
N GLY A 155 6.91 -41.68 -42.12
CA GLY A 155 6.11 -41.28 -40.97
C GLY A 155 6.70 -41.83 -39.69
N ASP A 156 7.54 -41.03 -39.04
CA ASP A 156 7.88 -41.22 -37.63
C ASP A 156 7.38 -40.00 -36.86
N GLN A 157 6.28 -40.19 -36.11
CA GLN A 157 5.73 -39.21 -35.17
C GLN A 157 6.64 -39.07 -33.92
N GLN A 158 7.96 -39.17 -34.07
CA GLN A 158 8.94 -39.04 -32.99
C GLN A 158 9.37 -37.58 -32.70
N GLY A 159 8.89 -36.60 -33.47
CA GLY A 159 9.29 -35.19 -33.33
C GLY A 159 8.30 -34.27 -32.62
N LEU A 160 7.10 -34.75 -32.26
CA LEU A 160 6.09 -33.94 -31.58
C LEU A 160 6.13 -34.22 -30.09
N GLU A 161 6.79 -33.32 -29.34
CA GLU A 161 6.80 -33.36 -27.88
C GLU A 161 5.36 -33.42 -27.35
N ARG A 162 5.13 -34.33 -26.39
CA ARG A 162 3.81 -34.54 -25.78
C ARG A 162 3.27 -33.22 -25.23
N ASN A 163 2.00 -32.91 -25.52
CA ASN A 163 1.35 -31.71 -25.02
C ASN A 163 1.39 -31.66 -23.48
N VAL A 164 2.23 -30.78 -22.94
CA VAL A 164 2.44 -30.54 -21.50
C VAL A 164 1.52 -29.44 -20.95
N ASN A 165 0.77 -28.74 -21.80
CA ASN A 165 -0.09 -27.62 -21.38
C ASN A 165 -1.17 -28.07 -20.40
N ALA A 166 -1.76 -29.24 -20.62
CA ALA A 166 -2.77 -29.81 -19.73
C ALA A 166 -2.21 -30.11 -18.33
N GLN A 167 -0.96 -30.59 -18.24
CA GLN A 167 -0.30 -30.87 -16.97
C GLN A 167 0.06 -29.57 -16.24
N ILE A 168 0.61 -28.59 -16.96
CA ILE A 168 0.96 -27.28 -16.40
C ILE A 168 -0.27 -26.57 -15.82
N VAL A 169 -1.42 -26.65 -16.48
CA VAL A 169 -2.68 -26.06 -15.98
C VAL A 169 -3.16 -26.78 -14.71
N ALA A 170 -3.13 -28.12 -14.71
CA ALA A 170 -3.53 -28.91 -13.55
C ALA A 170 -2.63 -28.67 -12.32
N ASP A 171 -1.32 -28.53 -12.52
CA ASP A 171 -0.36 -28.27 -11.45
C ASP A 171 -0.52 -26.85 -10.88
N LYS A 172 -0.75 -25.85 -11.74
CA LYS A 172 -1.04 -24.48 -11.30
C LYS A 172 -2.31 -24.39 -10.46
N GLU A 173 -3.37 -25.08 -10.88
CA GLU A 173 -4.63 -25.08 -10.13
C GLU A 173 -4.49 -25.77 -8.77
N ARG A 174 -3.73 -26.89 -8.72
CA ARG A 174 -3.42 -27.59 -7.46
C ARG A 174 -2.61 -26.70 -6.52
N ALA A 175 -1.55 -26.07 -7.02
CA ALA A 175 -0.72 -25.15 -6.24
C ALA A 175 -1.54 -23.97 -5.69
N GLN A 176 -2.46 -23.42 -6.48
CA GLN A 176 -3.35 -22.34 -6.04
C GLN A 176 -4.31 -22.81 -4.93
N ARG A 177 -4.88 -24.01 -5.07
CA ARG A 177 -5.75 -24.60 -4.02
C ARG A 177 -4.97 -24.85 -2.72
N GLU A 178 -3.74 -25.34 -2.79
CA GLU A 178 -2.88 -25.57 -1.62
C GLU A 178 -2.45 -24.25 -0.96
N ALA A 179 -2.06 -23.24 -1.74
CA ALA A 179 -1.71 -21.92 -1.23
C ALA A 179 -2.89 -21.25 -0.49
N ASN A 180 -4.11 -21.36 -1.04
CA ASN A 180 -5.31 -20.82 -0.40
C ASN A 180 -5.64 -21.55 0.91
N ARG A 181 -5.48 -22.88 0.96
CA ARG A 181 -5.66 -23.66 2.19
C ARG A 181 -4.64 -23.26 3.26
N ALA A 182 -3.37 -23.14 2.89
CA ALA A 182 -2.31 -22.72 3.80
C ALA A 182 -2.53 -21.29 4.33
N ALA A 183 -2.95 -20.37 3.46
CA ALA A 183 -3.27 -18.99 3.86
C ALA A 183 -4.45 -18.94 4.84
N HIS A 184 -5.50 -19.72 4.59
CA HIS A 184 -6.65 -19.83 5.49
C HIS A 184 -6.24 -20.41 6.85
N GLN A 185 -5.50 -21.52 6.88
CA GLN A 185 -5.01 -22.13 8.12
C GLN A 185 -4.18 -21.15 8.93
N LYS A 186 -3.22 -20.46 8.30
CA LYS A 186 -2.38 -19.44 8.94
C LYS A 186 -3.19 -18.27 9.49
N LYS A 187 -4.25 -17.85 8.80
CA LYS A 187 -5.17 -16.81 9.30
C LYS A 187 -5.93 -17.30 10.53
N THR A 188 -6.49 -18.50 10.48
CA THR A 188 -7.22 -19.11 11.61
C THR A 188 -6.32 -19.30 12.83
N GLU A 189 -5.07 -19.73 12.64
CA GLU A 189 -4.09 -19.88 13.73
C GLU A 189 -3.76 -18.53 14.37
N ARG A 190 -3.48 -17.50 13.58
CA ARG A 190 -3.24 -16.14 14.10
C ARG A 190 -4.45 -15.58 14.86
N GLU A 191 -5.65 -15.79 14.35
CA GLU A 191 -6.88 -15.36 15.03
C GLU A 191 -7.07 -16.09 16.37
N LYS A 192 -6.79 -17.40 16.42
CA LYS A 192 -6.80 -18.18 17.67
C LYS A 192 -5.77 -17.66 18.67
N GLU A 193 -4.53 -17.44 18.25
CA GLU A 193 -3.47 -16.91 19.10
C GLU A 193 -3.80 -15.53 19.68
N LEU A 194 -4.38 -14.63 18.87
CA LEU A 194 -4.80 -13.31 19.32
C LEU A 194 -5.91 -13.40 20.38
N LEU A 195 -6.90 -14.26 20.16
CA LEU A 195 -7.99 -14.48 21.12
C LEU A 195 -7.49 -15.07 22.44
N GLU A 196 -6.55 -16.02 22.40
CA GLU A 196 -5.93 -16.57 23.61
C GLU A 196 -5.09 -15.53 24.35
N ARG A 197 -4.32 -14.72 23.62
CA ARG A 197 -3.53 -13.63 24.20
C ARG A 197 -4.42 -12.61 24.91
N ASP A 198 -5.55 -12.24 24.30
CA ASP A 198 -6.49 -11.28 24.88
C ASP A 198 -7.23 -11.86 26.09
N LYS A 199 -7.59 -13.15 26.09
CA LYS A 199 -8.13 -13.85 27.27
C LYS A 199 -7.13 -13.82 28.42
N LEU A 200 -5.86 -14.13 28.17
CA LEU A 200 -4.80 -14.09 29.18
C LEU A 200 -4.56 -12.68 29.73
N ARG A 201 -4.63 -11.64 28.90
CA ARG A 201 -4.54 -10.23 29.36
C ARG A 201 -5.69 -9.89 30.30
N LYS A 202 -6.93 -10.20 29.91
CA LYS A 202 -8.13 -9.97 30.73
C LYS A 202 -8.08 -10.72 32.05
N GLU A 203 -7.60 -11.96 32.08
CA GLU A 203 -7.42 -12.70 33.34
C GLU A 203 -6.33 -12.10 34.24
N LYS A 204 -5.20 -11.67 33.66
CA LYS A 204 -4.13 -11.01 34.42
C LYS A 204 -4.59 -9.68 35.00
N GLU A 205 -5.36 -8.91 34.25
CA GLU A 205 -5.97 -7.65 34.72
C GLU A 205 -6.95 -7.91 35.86
N LYS A 206 -7.88 -8.88 35.72
CA LYS A 206 -8.79 -9.28 36.81
C LYS A 206 -8.05 -9.73 38.08
N ARG A 207 -6.97 -10.51 37.93
CA ARG A 207 -6.14 -10.93 39.08
C ARG A 207 -5.38 -9.76 39.71
N ARG A 208 -4.99 -8.76 38.93
CA ARG A 208 -4.34 -7.54 39.44
C ARG A 208 -5.35 -6.69 40.20
N THR A 209 -6.52 -6.41 39.63
CA THR A 209 -7.56 -5.60 40.27
C THR A 209 -8.01 -6.20 41.60
N MET A 210 -8.31 -7.50 41.65
CA MET A 210 -8.67 -8.21 42.90
C MET A 210 -7.58 -8.14 43.98
N LYS A 211 -6.28 -8.14 43.60
CA LYS A 211 -5.17 -8.00 44.56
C LYS A 211 -5.04 -6.59 45.11
N THR A 212 -5.31 -5.56 44.31
CA THR A 212 -5.33 -4.16 44.78
C THR A 212 -6.49 -3.89 45.72
N GLU A 213 -7.69 -4.42 45.43
CA GLU A 213 -8.84 -4.27 46.32
C GLU A 213 -8.63 -5.00 47.66
N LYS A 214 -8.09 -6.22 47.64
CA LYS A 214 -7.73 -6.95 48.87
C LYS A 214 -6.65 -6.26 49.72
N ARG A 215 -5.85 -5.37 49.14
CA ARG A 215 -4.84 -4.56 49.86
C ARG A 215 -5.38 -3.22 50.38
N ARG A 216 -6.54 -2.79 49.88
CA ARG A 216 -7.21 -1.55 50.32
C ARG A 216 -8.23 -1.78 51.43
N MET A 217 -8.66 -3.03 51.66
CA MET A 217 -9.29 -3.48 52.90
C MET A 217 -8.23 -3.93 53.91
#